data_AF-A0A4Y9VUA8-F1
#
_entry.id   AF-A0A4Y9VUA8-F1
#
_cell.length_a   1.000
_cell.length_b   1.000
_cell.length_c   1.000
_cell.angle_alpha   90.00
_cell.angle_beta   90.00
_cell.angle_gamma   90.00
#
_symmetry.space_group_name_H-M   'P 1'
#
loop_
_entity.id
_entity.type
_entity.pdbx_description
1 polymer ?
#
loop_
_entity_poly.entity_id
_entity_poly.type
_entity_poly.pdbx_seq_one_letter_code
_entity_poly.pdbx_strand_id
1 'polypeptide(L)'
;MPITPFHFGPGAAIHAIAPKHVSFLAFCSANVLIDIEPLYYMVTGQYPLHRFFHTYIGATIIMVATALIFFFVLKLASRVRLPNLFQWQSLKPLPILLGAAAGSYSHIVLDSVMHADIVPLSPFSEVNVLYQLVSLGELHLFCVFAAVLGLAILGIRRLLKARHAG
;
A
#
# COMPACT_ATOMS: atom_id res chain seq x y z
N MET A 1 12.26 -7.40 7.92
CA MET A 1 11.06 -7.53 8.79
C MET A 1 9.89 -7.71 7.86
N PRO A 2 9.11 -8.80 7.94
CA PRO A 2 8.25 -9.25 6.84
C PRO A 2 6.87 -8.59 6.85
N ILE A 3 6.73 -7.38 7.42
CA ILE A 3 5.43 -6.73 7.59
C ILE A 3 5.56 -5.24 7.26
N THR A 4 4.51 -4.71 6.64
CA THR A 4 4.38 -3.42 5.95
C THR A 4 4.22 -2.10 6.73
N PRO A 5 4.38 -1.93 8.07
CA PRO A 5 4.11 -0.62 8.69
C PRO A 5 4.88 0.55 8.06
N PHE A 6 6.12 0.29 7.60
CA PHE A 6 6.94 1.29 6.91
C PHE A 6 6.38 1.70 5.55
N HIS A 7 5.81 0.76 4.79
CA HIS A 7 5.27 1.00 3.44
C HIS A 7 4.10 1.98 3.42
N PHE A 8 3.41 2.15 4.56
CA PHE A 8 2.32 3.13 4.68
C PHE A 8 2.83 4.58 4.63
N GLY A 9 4.12 4.83 4.89
CA GLY A 9 4.69 6.17 4.85
C GLY A 9 4.59 6.83 3.48
N PRO A 10 5.12 6.20 2.41
CA PRO A 10 4.91 6.66 1.03
C PRO A 10 3.43 6.81 0.66
N GLY A 11 2.57 5.89 1.10
CA GLY A 11 1.12 5.99 0.92
C GLY A 11 0.52 7.24 1.57
N ALA A 12 0.97 7.58 2.79
CA ALA A 12 0.51 8.76 3.52
C ALA A 12 0.95 10.04 2.79
N ALA A 13 2.19 10.10 2.28
CA ALA A 13 2.67 11.23 1.48
C ALA A 13 1.85 11.40 0.19
N ILE A 14 1.65 10.33 -0.58
CA ILE A 14 0.88 10.35 -1.83
C ILE A 14 -0.56 10.82 -1.57
N HIS A 15 -1.21 10.26 -0.55
CA HIS A 15 -2.56 10.68 -0.17
C HIS A 15 -2.60 12.14 0.30
N ALA A 16 -1.62 12.61 1.07
CA ALA A 16 -1.59 13.98 1.56
C ALA A 16 -1.50 15.01 0.43
N ILE A 17 -0.73 14.70 -0.62
CA ILE A 17 -0.61 15.52 -1.83
C ILE A 17 -1.94 15.50 -2.61
N ALA A 18 -2.48 14.30 -2.85
CA ALA A 18 -3.65 14.11 -3.72
C ALA A 18 -4.81 13.34 -3.03
N PRO A 19 -5.42 13.88 -1.96
CA PRO A 19 -6.34 13.13 -1.09
C PRO A 19 -7.68 12.80 -1.75
N LYS A 20 -8.02 13.52 -2.83
CA LYS A 20 -9.22 13.25 -3.65
C LYS A 20 -8.95 12.25 -4.77
N HIS A 21 -7.69 11.93 -5.07
CA HIS A 21 -7.29 11.14 -6.23
C HIS A 21 -6.71 9.78 -5.84
N VAL A 22 -6.17 9.62 -4.64
CA VAL A 22 -5.59 8.34 -4.18
C VAL A 22 -6.19 7.95 -2.83
N SER A 23 -6.82 6.78 -2.78
CA SER A 23 -7.38 6.23 -1.54
C SER A 23 -6.27 5.64 -0.67
N PHE A 24 -5.98 6.28 0.45
CA PHE A 24 -5.03 5.76 1.44
C PHE A 24 -5.48 4.41 2.01
N LEU A 25 -6.79 4.21 2.19
CA LEU A 25 -7.35 2.94 2.67
C LEU A 25 -7.07 1.81 1.68
N ALA A 26 -7.31 2.02 0.38
CA ALA A 26 -7.03 1.01 -0.63
C ALA A 26 -5.52 0.74 -0.78
N PHE A 27 -4.68 1.77 -0.64
CA PHE A 27 -3.22 1.64 -0.60
C PHE A 27 -2.77 0.72 0.54
N CYS A 28 -3.25 0.97 1.77
CA CYS A 28 -2.89 0.17 2.94
C CYS A 28 -3.42 -1.26 2.81
N SER A 29 -4.66 -1.43 2.34
CA SER A 29 -5.25 -2.75 2.11
C SER A 29 -4.45 -3.58 1.11
N ALA A 30 -3.99 -3.00 0.00
CA ALA A 30 -3.18 -3.71 -0.98
C ALA A 30 -1.85 -4.21 -0.37
N ASN A 31 -1.16 -3.37 0.40
CA ASN A 31 0.05 -3.75 1.12
C ASN A 31 -0.18 -4.92 2.10
N VAL A 32 -1.24 -4.83 2.92
CA VAL A 32 -1.59 -5.89 3.85
C VAL A 32 -1.94 -7.19 3.14
N LEU A 33 -2.63 -7.12 1.99
CA LEU A 33 -3.01 -8.30 1.23
C LEU A 33 -1.80 -9.00 0.59
N ILE A 34 -0.78 -8.26 0.15
CA ILE A 34 0.47 -8.84 -0.36
C ILE A 34 1.21 -9.58 0.77
N ASP A 35 1.32 -8.96 1.96
CA ASP A 35 1.99 -9.53 3.14
C ASP A 35 1.39 -10.83 3.67
N ILE A 36 0.17 -11.20 3.28
CA ILE A 36 -0.43 -12.49 3.66
C ILE A 36 0.45 -13.65 3.20
N GLU A 37 1.10 -13.52 2.03
CA GLU A 37 1.99 -14.55 1.48
C GLU A 37 3.20 -14.85 2.39
N PRO A 38 4.10 -13.90 2.68
CA PRO A 38 5.26 -14.14 3.54
C PRO A 38 4.84 -14.47 4.97
N LEU A 39 3.73 -13.90 5.48
CA LEU A 39 3.19 -14.28 6.79
C LEU A 39 2.83 -15.76 6.84
N TYR A 40 2.12 -16.27 5.83
CA TYR A 40 1.76 -17.68 5.74
C TYR A 40 3.00 -18.58 5.70
N TYR A 41 4.01 -18.25 4.89
CA TYR A 41 5.22 -19.06 4.79
C TYR A 41 6.11 -18.98 6.01
N MET A 42 6.11 -17.84 6.72
CA MET A 42 6.78 -17.71 8.01
C MET A 42 6.13 -18.60 9.08
N VAL A 43 4.79 -18.58 9.17
CA VAL A 43 4.05 -19.42 10.14
C VAL A 43 4.18 -20.91 9.83
N THR A 44 4.33 -21.27 8.56
CA THR A 44 4.52 -22.68 8.13
C THR A 44 5.99 -23.11 8.04
N GLY A 45 6.95 -22.23 8.37
CA GLY A 45 8.37 -22.55 8.40
C GLY A 45 8.98 -22.85 7.01
N GLN A 46 8.46 -22.25 5.95
CA GLN A 46 8.91 -22.48 4.58
C GLN A 46 9.76 -21.32 4.05
N TYR A 47 10.69 -21.64 3.16
CA TYR A 47 11.49 -20.67 2.41
C TYR A 47 11.49 -21.07 0.92
N PRO A 48 11.46 -20.12 -0.05
CA PRO A 48 11.40 -18.66 0.13
C PRO A 48 10.08 -18.17 0.72
N LEU A 49 10.10 -16.98 1.34
CA LEU A 49 8.93 -16.35 1.96
C LEU A 49 8.12 -15.57 0.93
N HIS A 50 8.81 -14.81 0.09
CA HIS A 50 8.19 -13.99 -0.93
C HIS A 50 8.15 -14.77 -2.25
N ARG A 51 6.95 -15.00 -2.79
CA ARG A 51 6.76 -15.87 -3.95
C ARG A 51 5.94 -15.16 -5.02
N PHE A 52 4.77 -15.69 -5.35
CA PHE A 52 3.99 -15.26 -6.49
C PHE A 52 3.43 -13.85 -6.30
N PHE A 53 2.92 -13.54 -5.11
CA PHE A 53 2.33 -12.22 -4.84
C PHE A 53 3.37 -11.10 -4.73
N HIS A 54 4.66 -11.45 -4.60
CA HIS A 54 5.79 -10.53 -4.66
C HIS A 54 6.38 -10.35 -6.08
N THR A 55 5.64 -10.77 -7.11
CA THR A 55 5.92 -10.44 -8.52
C THR A 55 5.03 -9.28 -8.99
N TYR A 56 5.40 -8.57 -10.06
CA TYR A 56 4.52 -7.53 -10.63
C TYR A 56 3.19 -8.12 -11.17
N ILE A 57 3.19 -9.37 -11.64
CA ILE A 57 1.97 -10.07 -12.06
C ILE A 57 1.08 -10.33 -10.85
N GLY A 58 1.64 -10.92 -9.78
CA GLY A 58 0.92 -11.17 -8.53
C GLY A 58 0.41 -9.89 -7.88
N ALA A 59 1.22 -8.84 -7.86
CA ALA A 59 0.84 -7.51 -7.35
C ALA A 59 -0.31 -6.89 -8.16
N THR A 60 -0.35 -7.10 -9.48
CA THR A 60 -1.48 -6.68 -10.34
C THR A 60 -2.76 -7.43 -9.97
N ILE A 61 -2.68 -8.73 -9.66
CA ILE A 61 -3.82 -9.51 -9.19
C ILE A 61 -4.30 -8.96 -7.84
N ILE A 62 -3.39 -8.66 -6.90
CA ILE A 62 -3.75 -8.06 -5.61
C ILE A 62 -4.35 -6.66 -5.78
N MET A 63 -3.85 -5.85 -6.72
CA MET A 63 -4.45 -4.55 -7.05
C MET A 63 -5.92 -4.72 -7.47
N VAL A 64 -6.20 -5.64 -8.39
CA VAL A 64 -7.56 -5.92 -8.86
C VAL A 64 -8.42 -6.48 -7.72
N ALA A 65 -7.92 -7.46 -6.98
CA ALA A 65 -8.63 -8.06 -5.85
C ALA A 65 -9.00 -7.01 -4.79
N THR A 66 -8.07 -6.11 -4.46
CA THR A 66 -8.30 -5.00 -3.54
C THR A 66 -9.43 -4.11 -4.04
N ALA A 67 -9.39 -3.69 -5.31
CA ALA A 67 -10.44 -2.85 -5.88
C ALA A 67 -11.81 -3.53 -5.85
N LEU A 68 -11.88 -4.82 -6.21
CA LEU A 68 -13.11 -5.61 -6.17
C LEU A 68 -13.67 -5.76 -4.75
N ILE A 69 -12.82 -5.97 -3.74
CA ILE A 69 -13.22 -6.02 -2.33
C ILE A 69 -13.86 -4.68 -1.94
N PHE A 70 -13.23 -3.54 -2.26
CA PHE A 70 -13.79 -2.23 -1.96
C PHE A 70 -15.14 -2.00 -2.66
N PHE A 71 -15.27 -2.35 -3.95
CA PHE A 71 -16.53 -2.19 -4.69
C PHE A 71 -17.64 -3.06 -4.12
N PHE A 72 -17.31 -4.30 -3.74
CA PHE A 72 -18.25 -5.20 -3.07
C PHE A 72 -18.70 -4.64 -1.73
N VAL A 73 -17.77 -4.20 -0.89
CA VAL A 73 -18.06 -3.67 0.45
C VAL A 73 -18.85 -2.36 0.38
N LEU A 74 -18.58 -1.48 -0.59
CA LEU A 74 -19.38 -0.29 -0.87
C LEU A 74 -20.81 -0.63 -1.31
N LYS A 75 -20.97 -1.61 -2.19
CA LYS A 75 -22.30 -2.11 -2.61
C LYS A 75 -23.05 -2.77 -1.46
N LEU A 76 -22.35 -3.43 -0.55
CA LEU A 76 -22.96 -4.00 0.64
C LEU A 76 -23.41 -2.90 1.61
N ALA A 77 -22.59 -1.87 1.83
CA ALA A 77 -22.93 -0.73 2.68
C ALA A 77 -24.15 0.08 2.21
N SER A 78 -24.49 0.04 0.92
CA SER A 78 -25.73 0.66 0.42
C SER A 78 -26.99 -0.13 0.80
N ARG A 79 -26.83 -1.38 1.24
CA ARG A 79 -27.93 -2.28 1.64
C ARG A 79 -27.99 -2.52 3.14
N VAL A 80 -26.87 -2.43 3.84
CA VAL A 80 -26.77 -2.63 5.29
C VAL A 80 -26.07 -1.45 5.96
N ARG A 81 -26.54 -1.08 7.15
CA ARG A 81 -25.97 0.04 7.90
C ARG A 81 -24.63 -0.39 8.51
N LEU A 82 -23.53 0.03 7.89
CA LEU A 82 -22.18 -0.18 8.40
C LEU A 82 -21.61 1.11 9.02
N PRO A 83 -20.75 1.02 10.04
CA PRO A 83 -19.99 2.17 10.54
C PRO A 83 -19.12 2.79 9.43
N ASN A 84 -19.17 4.12 9.30
CA ASN A 84 -18.41 4.86 8.28
C ASN A 84 -17.16 5.53 8.87
N LEU A 85 -16.32 4.74 9.56
CA LEU A 85 -15.04 5.22 10.08
C LEU A 85 -14.13 5.64 8.92
N PHE A 86 -13.32 6.70 9.09
CA PHE A 86 -12.44 7.22 8.04
C PHE A 86 -13.14 7.57 6.71
N GLN A 87 -14.47 7.76 6.72
CA GLN A 87 -15.28 8.12 5.54
C GLN A 87 -15.14 7.15 4.36
N TRP A 88 -14.85 5.86 4.61
CA TRP A 88 -14.62 4.88 3.55
C TRP A 88 -15.81 4.71 2.60
N GLN A 89 -17.04 4.92 3.07
CA GLN A 89 -18.26 4.81 2.24
C GLN A 89 -18.37 5.91 1.17
N SER A 90 -17.57 6.98 1.27
CA SER A 90 -17.53 8.08 0.30
C SER A 90 -16.46 7.91 -0.79
N LEU A 91 -15.69 6.81 -0.74
CA LEU A 91 -14.64 6.55 -1.69
C LEU A 91 -15.19 6.32 -3.10
N LYS A 92 -14.52 6.93 -4.08
CA LYS A 92 -14.86 6.80 -5.50
C LYS A 92 -14.05 5.68 -6.17
N PRO A 93 -14.56 5.07 -7.25
CA PRO A 93 -13.88 3.96 -7.92
C PRO A 93 -12.45 4.28 -8.38
N LEU A 94 -12.24 5.44 -9.01
CA LEU A 94 -10.92 5.81 -9.53
C LEU A 94 -9.88 5.99 -8.39
N PRO A 95 -10.13 6.73 -7.30
CA PRO A 95 -9.23 6.78 -6.16
C PRO A 95 -8.95 5.44 -5.49
N ILE A 96 -9.92 4.53 -5.45
CA ILE A 96 -9.70 3.15 -4.97
C ILE A 96 -8.70 2.43 -5.86
N LEU A 97 -8.91 2.46 -7.18
CA LEU A 97 -8.01 1.80 -8.14
C LEU A 97 -6.60 2.39 -8.08
N LEU A 98 -6.47 3.71 -8.07
CA LEU A 98 -5.17 4.39 -7.96
C LEU A 98 -4.48 4.11 -6.62
N GLY A 99 -5.25 4.05 -5.52
CA GLY A 99 -4.74 3.66 -4.21
C GLY A 99 -4.22 2.23 -4.18
N ALA A 100 -5.01 1.28 -4.69
CA ALA A 100 -4.62 -0.12 -4.78
C ALA A 100 -3.39 -0.31 -5.68
N ALA A 101 -3.34 0.35 -6.85
CA ALA A 101 -2.20 0.29 -7.76
C ALA A 101 -0.93 0.84 -7.12
N ALA A 102 -1.01 2.04 -6.53
CA ALA A 102 0.12 2.65 -5.84
C ALA A 102 0.59 1.76 -4.68
N GLY A 103 -0.34 1.19 -3.90
CA GLY A 103 -0.04 0.28 -2.80
C GLY A 103 0.69 -0.95 -3.28
N SER A 104 0.12 -1.69 -4.23
CA SER A 104 0.71 -2.92 -4.76
C SER A 104 2.09 -2.71 -5.38
N TYR A 105 2.26 -1.71 -6.24
CA TYR A 105 3.52 -1.56 -6.96
C TYR A 105 4.62 -0.93 -6.09
N SER A 106 4.29 0.03 -5.23
CA SER A 106 5.30 0.56 -4.30
C SER A 106 5.75 -0.49 -3.30
N HIS A 107 4.86 -1.40 -2.89
CA HIS A 107 5.21 -2.55 -2.07
C HIS A 107 6.29 -3.41 -2.73
N ILE A 108 6.05 -3.90 -3.97
CA ILE A 108 7.05 -4.71 -4.69
C ILE A 108 8.39 -3.96 -4.83
N VAL A 109 8.36 -2.67 -5.17
CA VAL A 109 9.58 -1.87 -5.31
C VAL A 109 10.38 -1.80 -4.01
N LEU A 110 9.72 -1.48 -2.90
CA LEU A 110 10.38 -1.31 -1.61
C LEU A 110 10.88 -2.65 -1.06
N ASP A 111 10.07 -3.70 -1.15
CA ASP A 111 10.47 -5.03 -0.73
C ASP A 111 11.59 -5.62 -1.59
N SER A 112 11.60 -5.33 -2.90
CA SER A 112 12.70 -5.71 -3.79
C SER A 112 14.05 -5.12 -3.35
N VAL A 113 14.07 -3.99 -2.65
CA VAL A 113 15.31 -3.41 -2.12
C VAL A 113 15.84 -4.20 -0.92
N MET A 114 14.95 -4.69 -0.06
CA MET A 114 15.32 -5.27 1.24
C MET A 114 15.34 -6.79 1.30
N HIS A 115 14.67 -7.49 0.38
CA HIS A 115 14.50 -8.94 0.42
C HIS A 115 15.25 -9.66 -0.71
N ALA A 116 16.12 -10.58 -0.33
CA ALA A 116 16.97 -11.35 -1.26
C ALA A 116 16.19 -12.42 -2.03
N ASP A 117 15.05 -12.88 -1.51
CA ASP A 117 14.23 -13.95 -2.06
C ASP A 117 13.15 -13.47 -3.02
N ILE A 118 13.05 -12.16 -3.25
CA ILE A 118 12.08 -11.57 -4.20
C ILE A 118 12.62 -11.63 -5.62
N VAL A 119 11.76 -12.07 -6.54
CA VAL A 119 12.02 -12.16 -7.99
C VAL A 119 10.94 -11.38 -8.76
N PRO A 120 11.03 -10.04 -8.81
CA PRO A 120 9.87 -9.19 -9.12
C PRO A 120 9.35 -9.35 -10.55
N LEU A 121 10.21 -9.80 -11.48
CA LEU A 121 9.91 -9.99 -12.90
C LEU A 121 9.62 -11.46 -13.28
N SER A 122 9.51 -12.37 -12.32
CA SER A 122 9.16 -13.77 -12.59
C SER A 122 7.79 -13.87 -13.31
N PRO A 123 7.62 -14.78 -14.29
CA PRO A 123 8.52 -15.84 -14.73
C PRO A 123 9.50 -15.43 -15.85
N PHE A 124 9.60 -14.13 -16.16
CA PHE A 124 10.48 -13.65 -17.24
C PHE A 124 11.93 -13.48 -16.80
N SER A 125 12.15 -13.22 -15.51
CA SER A 125 13.49 -13.11 -14.92
C SER A 125 13.46 -13.44 -13.44
N GLU A 126 14.48 -14.16 -13.00
CA GLU A 126 14.75 -14.48 -11.59
C GLU A 126 15.70 -13.45 -10.93
N VAL A 127 16.02 -12.35 -11.63
CA VAL A 127 16.95 -11.33 -11.15
C VAL A 127 16.20 -10.19 -10.46
N ASN A 128 16.64 -9.86 -9.25
CA ASN A 128 16.24 -8.65 -8.55
C ASN A 128 17.35 -7.59 -8.61
N VAL A 129 17.19 -6.64 -9.52
CA VAL A 129 18.16 -5.54 -9.74
C VAL A 129 18.10 -4.45 -8.65
N LEU A 130 17.05 -4.44 -7.83
CA LEU A 130 16.86 -3.43 -6.79
C LEU A 130 17.47 -3.86 -5.45
N TYR A 131 17.79 -5.15 -5.30
CA TYR A 131 18.29 -5.70 -4.05
C TYR A 131 19.54 -4.96 -3.58
N GLN A 132 19.46 -4.40 -2.38
CA GLN A 132 20.50 -3.58 -1.75
C GLN A 132 20.96 -2.36 -2.56
N LEU A 133 20.09 -1.80 -3.43
CA LEU A 133 20.38 -0.53 -4.12
C LEU A 133 20.63 0.62 -3.15
N VAL A 134 19.98 0.58 -1.98
CA VAL A 134 20.25 1.41 -0.80
C VAL A 134 20.28 0.53 0.44
N SER A 135 20.84 1.03 1.53
CA SER A 135 20.84 0.30 2.80
C SER A 135 19.42 0.19 3.38
N LEU A 136 19.18 -0.85 4.19
CA LEU A 136 17.92 -1.03 4.90
C LEU A 136 17.59 0.18 5.81
N GLY A 137 18.61 0.81 6.40
CA GLY A 137 18.44 2.00 7.22
C GLY A 137 17.94 3.20 6.42
N GLU A 138 18.51 3.44 5.24
CA GLU A 138 18.07 4.51 4.32
C GLU A 138 16.64 4.27 3.82
N LEU A 139 16.30 3.02 3.47
CA LEU A 139 14.96 2.63 3.07
C LEU A 139 13.93 2.91 4.17
N HIS A 140 14.22 2.51 5.41
CA HIS A 140 13.34 2.79 6.55
C HIS A 140 13.23 4.30 6.83
N LEU A 141 14.34 5.04 6.76
CA LEU A 141 14.35 6.48 6.96
C LEU A 141 13.50 7.20 5.90
N PHE A 142 13.59 6.78 4.64
CA PHE A 142 12.74 7.25 3.56
C PHE A 142 11.25 7.04 3.88
N CYS A 143 10.87 5.83 4.31
CA CYS A 143 9.50 5.50 4.68
C CYS A 143 9.00 6.36 5.86
N VAL A 144 9.80 6.52 6.91
CA VAL A 144 9.46 7.35 8.07
C VAL A 144 9.33 8.82 7.67
N PHE A 145 10.26 9.34 6.88
CA PHE A 145 10.22 10.71 6.40
C PHE A 145 8.97 10.97 5.54
N ALA A 146 8.62 10.05 4.65
CA ALA A 146 7.40 10.13 3.86
C ALA A 146 6.14 10.16 4.75
N ALA A 147 6.10 9.35 5.82
CA ALA A 147 5.00 9.37 6.79
C ALA A 147 4.88 10.74 7.48
N VAL A 148 6.00 11.27 7.99
CA VAL A 148 6.05 12.58 8.66
C VAL A 148 5.64 13.71 7.72
N LEU A 149 6.13 13.71 6.49
CA LEU A 149 5.77 14.68 5.46
C LEU A 149 4.27 14.62 5.13
N GLY A 150 3.72 13.42 4.98
CA GLY A 150 2.30 13.21 4.75
C GLY A 150 1.43 13.79 5.87
N LEU A 151 1.80 13.52 7.14
CA LEU A 151 1.12 14.08 8.30
C LEU A 151 1.22 15.61 8.37
N ALA A 152 2.40 16.18 8.09
CA ALA A 152 2.61 17.62 8.07
C ALA A 152 1.72 18.31 7.02
N ILE A 153 1.68 17.77 5.79
CA ILE A 153 0.83 18.31 4.71
C ILE A 153 -0.65 18.23 5.10
N LEU A 154 -1.12 17.10 5.64
CA LEU A 154 -2.51 16.96 6.10
C LEU A 154 -2.84 17.93 7.24
N GLY A 155 -1.92 18.12 8.18
CA GLY A 155 -2.04 19.08 9.27
C GLY A 155 -2.20 20.50 8.77
N ILE A 156 -1.30 20.96 7.89
CA ILE A 156 -1.35 22.29 7.27
C ILE A 156 -2.68 22.49 6.54
N ARG A 157 -3.13 21.52 5.74
CA ARG A 157 -4.40 21.61 5.01
C ARG A 157 -5.60 21.73 5.93
N ARG A 158 -5.61 21.01 7.05
CA ARG A 158 -6.67 21.11 8.06
C ARG A 158 -6.69 22.49 8.71
N LEU A 159 -5.51 23.02 9.07
CA LEU A 159 -5.40 24.37 9.63
C LEU A 159 -5.88 25.45 8.67
N LEU A 160 -5.48 25.39 7.39
CA LEU A 160 -5.95 26.33 6.37
C LEU A 160 -7.47 26.26 6.17
N LYS A 161 -8.05 25.05 6.13
CA LYS A 161 -9.50 24.89 5.99
C LYS A 161 -10.27 25.45 7.19
N ALA A 162 -9.75 25.29 8.41
CA ALA A 162 -10.36 25.85 9.61
C ALA A 162 -10.35 27.39 9.61
N ARG A 163 -9.25 28.01 9.13
CA ARG A 163 -9.13 29.47 9.02
C ARG A 163 -10.08 30.11 8.00
N HIS A 164 -10.50 29.39 6.97
CA HIS A 164 -11.44 29.89 5.96
C HIS A 164 -12.92 29.63 6.30
N ALA A 165 -13.19 28.88 7.37
CA ALA A 165 -14.55 28.50 7.78
C ALA A 165 -15.10 29.31 8.96
N GLY A 166 -14.29 30.19 9.56
CA GLY A 166 -14.70 31.17 10.57
C GLY A 166 -14.58 32.57 10.00
#